data_AF-A0A368W6E6-F1
#
_entry.id   AF-A0A368W6E6-F1
#
_cell.length_a   1.000
_cell.length_b   1.000
_cell.length_c   1.000
_cell.angle_alpha   90.00
_cell.angle_beta   90.00
_cell.angle_gamma   90.00
#
_symmetry.space_group_name_H-M   'P 1'
#
loop_
_entity.id
_entity.type
_entity.pdbx_description
1 polymer ?
#
loop_
_entity_poly.entity_id
_entity_poly.type
_entity_poly.pdbx_seq_one_letter_code
_entity_poly.pdbx_strand_id
1 'polypeptide(L)'
;MKKKIIGLTLALSLSTTGMAFAATNYSTSEALAKYNKYINADSYVKDELYNVADFRSKYASLKGTLAYKVVERAIWYMENGYLIYGHGHDAYGKYGYEDCSGFTRLVFGDFGYNITGTSSSYDSVGTKVAGVGKKKVDGKWQLTGIENLRIGDILTWQSTDHISHVAIYMGTNREGKPVVIGTKGENNPTALGTVDGWSYWWGEKFHSARRVLPNAALSGMAGKTEKAPVIPQSYVLPPQKAVPAWTNSSVQQSQPAAQQPEIVNPDNEQQSEKQYVVTRKGWVSLKASASSSSTTVGRLQLGEKAELIKKANNYWYQVKVNGKTVYITTNSTYTKVITE
;
A
#
# COMPACT_ATOMS: atom_id res chain seq x y z
N MET A 1 -52.27 -0.86 -28.08
CA MET A 1 -52.19 0.12 -29.20
C MET A 1 -52.56 1.48 -28.62
N LYS A 2 -51.81 2.59 -28.67
CA LYS A 2 -50.62 3.02 -29.40
C LYS A 2 -49.89 4.06 -28.53
N LYS A 3 -48.58 4.15 -28.77
CA LYS A 3 -47.60 5.13 -28.31
C LYS A 3 -48.09 6.59 -28.44
N LYS A 4 -47.60 7.47 -27.57
CA LYS A 4 -47.28 8.85 -27.96
C LYS A 4 -45.80 9.11 -27.67
N ILE A 5 -45.08 9.29 -28.77
CA ILE A 5 -43.74 9.85 -28.86
C ILE A 5 -43.91 11.36 -28.83
N ILE A 6 -43.16 12.04 -27.97
CA ILE A 6 -42.79 13.44 -28.20
C ILE A 6 -41.27 13.46 -28.10
N GLY A 7 -40.63 13.56 -29.26
CA GLY A 7 -39.21 13.84 -29.36
C GLY A 7 -38.98 15.32 -29.07
N LEU A 8 -37.91 15.60 -28.32
CA LEU A 8 -37.24 16.87 -28.39
C LEU A 8 -35.76 16.58 -28.65
N THR A 9 -35.40 16.67 -29.92
CA THR A 9 -34.03 16.68 -30.39
C THR A 9 -33.43 18.03 -30.02
N LEU A 10 -32.60 18.06 -28.99
CA LEU A 10 -31.66 19.17 -28.77
C LEU A 10 -30.26 18.59 -28.93
N ALA A 11 -29.72 18.79 -30.13
CA ALA A 11 -28.32 18.54 -30.44
C ALA A 11 -27.47 19.56 -29.68
N LEU A 12 -27.08 19.24 -28.45
CA LEU A 12 -25.91 19.84 -27.83
C LEU A 12 -24.70 19.00 -28.23
N SER A 13 -23.77 19.67 -28.92
CA SER A 13 -22.40 19.21 -29.11
C SER A 13 -21.80 18.81 -27.76
N LEU A 14 -21.73 17.51 -27.49
CA LEU A 14 -20.95 16.97 -26.38
C LEU A 14 -19.47 17.18 -26.70
N SER A 15 -18.90 18.26 -26.16
CA SER A 15 -17.49 18.25 -25.82
C SER A 15 -17.25 17.05 -24.91
N THR A 16 -16.43 16.10 -25.36
CA THR A 16 -16.04 14.89 -24.64
C THR A 16 -15.14 15.22 -23.43
N THR A 17 -15.67 15.93 -22.45
CA THR A 17 -15.13 15.92 -21.10
C THR A 17 -15.76 14.73 -20.39
N GLY A 18 -15.01 13.62 -20.32
CA GLY A 18 -15.45 12.39 -19.66
C GLY A 18 -15.94 12.69 -18.24
N MET A 19 -17.23 12.43 -18.00
CA MET A 19 -17.80 12.50 -16.66
C MET A 19 -17.28 11.32 -15.86
N ALA A 20 -16.51 11.60 -14.82
CA ALA A 20 -16.06 10.60 -13.86
C ALA A 20 -17.07 10.56 -12.70
N PHE A 21 -17.41 9.36 -12.22
CA PHE A 21 -18.40 9.16 -11.17
C PHE A 21 -17.78 8.32 -10.05
N ALA A 22 -17.77 8.87 -8.84
CA ALA A 22 -17.45 8.07 -7.66
C ALA A 22 -18.50 6.95 -7.52
N ALA A 23 -18.06 5.71 -7.31
CA ALA A 23 -18.97 4.57 -7.12
C ALA A 23 -19.64 4.61 -5.73
N THR A 24 -19.21 5.52 -4.85
CA THR A 24 -19.76 5.70 -3.51
C THR A 24 -20.14 7.16 -3.27
N ASN A 25 -21.38 7.41 -2.84
CA ASN A 25 -21.89 8.72 -2.40
C ASN A 25 -21.44 9.06 -0.96
N TYR A 26 -20.17 8.88 -0.61
CA TYR A 26 -19.70 9.29 0.71
C TYR A 26 -19.46 10.79 0.73
N SER A 27 -20.08 11.48 1.68
CA SER A 27 -19.60 12.78 2.13
C SER A 27 -18.20 12.62 2.75
N THR A 28 -17.41 13.70 2.77
CA THR A 28 -16.11 13.72 3.45
C THR A 28 -16.21 13.28 4.92
N SER A 29 -17.29 13.66 5.61
CA SER A 29 -17.53 13.24 7.01
C SER A 29 -17.68 11.73 7.15
N GLU A 30 -18.44 11.08 6.25
CA GLU A 30 -18.62 9.63 6.27
C GLU A 30 -17.32 8.88 5.94
N ALA A 31 -16.56 9.39 4.96
CA ALA A 31 -15.27 8.84 4.60
C ALA A 31 -14.28 8.89 5.79
N LEU A 32 -14.25 10.03 6.50
CA LEU A 32 -13.42 10.20 7.71
C LEU A 32 -13.85 9.27 8.85
N ALA A 33 -15.15 9.15 9.11
CA ALA A 33 -15.66 8.25 10.15
C ALA A 33 -15.29 6.79 9.87
N LYS A 34 -15.43 6.35 8.61
CA LYS A 34 -15.03 5.01 8.17
C LYS A 34 -13.53 4.81 8.27
N TYR A 35 -12.73 5.78 7.85
CA TYR A 35 -11.27 5.75 7.98
C TYR A 35 -10.82 5.61 9.43
N ASN A 36 -11.34 6.45 10.32
CA ASN A 36 -10.98 6.43 11.73
C ASN A 36 -11.39 5.13 12.42
N LYS A 37 -12.52 4.54 12.06
CA LYS A 37 -12.92 3.21 12.55
C LYS A 37 -11.95 2.13 12.08
N TYR A 38 -11.54 2.19 10.81
CA TYR A 38 -10.73 1.17 10.16
C TYR A 38 -9.26 1.19 10.60
N ILE A 39 -8.61 2.36 10.61
CA ILE A 39 -7.18 2.50 10.97
C ILE A 39 -6.90 2.04 12.41
N ASN A 40 -7.90 2.18 13.28
CA ASN A 40 -7.85 1.78 14.68
C ASN A 40 -8.27 0.32 14.90
N ALA A 41 -8.81 -0.36 13.90
CA ALA A 41 -9.18 -1.77 14.00
C ALA A 41 -7.94 -2.67 14.00
N ASP A 42 -8.02 -3.79 14.71
CA ASP A 42 -6.96 -4.80 14.72
C ASP A 42 -6.82 -5.53 13.37
N SER A 43 -7.89 -5.56 12.57
CA SER A 43 -7.92 -6.21 11.25
C SER A 43 -7.05 -5.50 10.21
N TYR A 44 -7.08 -4.16 10.14
CA TYR A 44 -6.19 -3.37 9.26
C TYR A 44 -4.72 -3.78 9.42
N VAL A 45 -4.36 -4.05 10.65
CA VAL A 45 -2.98 -4.24 11.04
C VAL A 45 -2.53 -5.66 10.83
N LYS A 46 -3.40 -6.61 11.18
CA LYS A 46 -3.15 -8.03 10.98
C LYS A 46 -3.10 -8.35 9.49
N ASP A 47 -3.97 -7.73 8.71
CA ASP A 47 -4.17 -8.13 7.33
C ASP A 47 -3.28 -7.32 6.38
N GLU A 48 -2.96 -6.05 6.67
CA GLU A 48 -2.29 -5.15 5.71
C GLU A 48 -0.86 -4.81 6.13
N LEU A 49 -0.67 -4.34 7.36
CA LEU A 49 0.67 -3.92 7.82
C LEU A 49 1.64 -5.11 7.95
N TYR A 50 1.18 -6.30 8.34
CA TYR A 50 2.05 -7.49 8.36
C TYR A 50 2.46 -7.93 6.97
N ASN A 51 1.55 -7.89 6.00
CA ASN A 51 1.86 -8.26 4.62
C ASN A 51 2.86 -7.30 3.99
N VAL A 52 2.74 -5.99 4.26
CA VAL A 52 3.73 -4.98 3.87
C VAL A 52 5.08 -5.22 4.55
N ALA A 53 5.11 -5.49 5.85
CA ALA A 53 6.35 -5.77 6.57
C ALA A 53 7.04 -7.05 6.06
N ASP A 54 6.26 -8.11 5.83
CA ASP A 54 6.75 -9.39 5.28
C ASP A 54 7.34 -9.16 3.87
N PHE A 55 6.69 -8.36 3.01
CA PHE A 55 7.24 -7.95 1.71
C PHE A 55 8.57 -7.20 1.86
N ARG A 56 8.58 -6.09 2.61
CA ARG A 56 9.76 -5.23 2.77
C ARG A 56 10.95 -5.99 3.36
N SER A 57 10.69 -6.95 4.27
CA SER A 57 11.72 -7.81 4.85
C SER A 57 12.21 -8.88 3.87
N LYS A 58 11.30 -9.61 3.22
CA LYS A 58 11.65 -10.75 2.36
C LYS A 58 12.36 -10.30 1.08
N TYR A 59 11.99 -9.14 0.55
CA TYR A 59 12.54 -8.60 -0.70
C TYR A 59 13.49 -7.42 -0.47
N ALA A 60 14.05 -7.26 0.73
CA ALA A 60 14.94 -6.16 1.08
C ALA A 60 16.15 -6.03 0.13
N SER A 61 16.69 -7.16 -0.36
CA SER A 61 17.80 -7.19 -1.32
C SER A 61 17.42 -6.67 -2.71
N LEU A 62 16.12 -6.54 -3.01
CA LEU A 62 15.60 -6.09 -4.30
C LEU A 62 15.20 -4.61 -4.31
N LYS A 63 15.42 -3.85 -3.23
CA LYS A 63 14.96 -2.45 -3.07
C LYS A 63 15.26 -1.52 -4.26
N GLY A 64 16.40 -1.72 -4.92
CA GLY A 64 16.82 -0.92 -6.09
C GLY A 64 16.25 -1.38 -7.43
N THR A 65 15.47 -2.45 -7.46
CA THR A 65 14.97 -3.08 -8.69
C THR A 65 13.60 -2.57 -9.08
N LEU A 66 13.28 -2.62 -10.38
CA LEU A 66 11.99 -2.17 -10.90
C LEU A 66 10.83 -2.98 -10.29
N ALA A 67 10.98 -4.29 -10.14
CA ALA A 67 9.92 -5.15 -9.62
C ALA A 67 9.58 -4.83 -8.16
N TYR A 68 10.60 -4.56 -7.33
CA TYR A 68 10.38 -4.08 -5.96
C TYR A 68 9.70 -2.72 -5.95
N LYS A 69 10.20 -1.77 -6.75
CA LYS A 69 9.68 -0.40 -6.78
C LYS A 69 8.23 -0.31 -7.25
N VAL A 70 7.80 -1.17 -8.18
CA VAL A 70 6.39 -1.28 -8.59
C VAL A 70 5.50 -1.66 -7.41
N VAL A 71 5.89 -2.66 -6.62
CA VAL A 71 5.13 -3.08 -5.43
C VAL A 71 5.21 -2.03 -4.33
N GLU A 72 6.38 -1.44 -4.08
CA GLU A 72 6.55 -0.36 -3.11
C GLU A 72 5.74 0.89 -3.49
N ARG A 73 5.56 1.18 -4.78
CA ARG A 73 4.67 2.25 -5.25
C ARG A 73 3.20 1.96 -4.94
N ALA A 74 2.76 0.72 -5.13
CA ALA A 74 1.41 0.31 -4.74
C ALA A 74 1.20 0.46 -3.22
N ILE A 75 2.19 0.08 -2.41
CA ILE A 75 2.19 0.28 -0.96
C ILE A 75 2.15 1.77 -0.62
N TRP A 76 2.91 2.60 -1.31
CA TRP A 76 2.92 4.05 -1.10
C TRP A 76 1.52 4.66 -1.31
N TYR A 77 0.81 4.26 -2.37
CA TYR A 77 -0.57 4.72 -2.59
C TYR A 77 -1.54 4.17 -1.54
N MET A 78 -1.37 2.94 -1.07
CA MET A 78 -2.16 2.41 0.04
C MET A 78 -1.95 3.21 1.33
N GLU A 79 -0.70 3.61 1.62
CA GLU A 79 -0.33 4.32 2.85
C GLU A 79 -0.59 5.83 2.80
N ASN A 80 -0.59 6.45 1.61
CA ASN A 80 -0.55 7.92 1.45
C ASN A 80 -1.51 8.45 0.38
N GLY A 81 -2.18 7.57 -0.36
CA GLY A 81 -2.98 7.96 -1.52
C GLY A 81 -4.42 8.36 -1.21
N TYR A 82 -4.96 7.97 -0.05
CA TYR A 82 -6.33 8.28 0.40
C TYR A 82 -7.42 8.09 -0.67
N LEU A 83 -7.25 7.04 -1.46
CA LEU A 83 -8.09 6.71 -2.61
C LEU A 83 -9.50 6.32 -2.15
N ILE A 84 -10.54 6.71 -2.89
CA ILE A 84 -11.90 6.17 -2.71
C ILE A 84 -12.26 5.30 -3.91
N TYR A 85 -12.98 4.20 -3.70
CA TYR A 85 -13.37 3.35 -4.81
C TYR A 85 -14.34 4.11 -5.74
N GLY A 86 -14.01 4.20 -7.03
CA GLY A 86 -14.83 4.89 -8.01
C GLY A 86 -14.35 4.68 -9.44
N HIS A 87 -15.22 4.94 -10.41
CA HIS A 87 -14.93 4.67 -11.81
C HIS A 87 -14.76 5.98 -12.59
N GLY A 88 -13.71 6.05 -13.40
CA GLY A 88 -13.51 7.19 -14.28
C GLY A 88 -12.14 7.21 -14.92
N HIS A 89 -12.05 7.78 -16.11
CA HIS A 89 -10.77 7.92 -16.80
C HIS A 89 -9.91 9.00 -16.14
N ASP A 90 -8.70 8.63 -15.70
CA ASP A 90 -7.75 9.49 -15.00
C ASP A 90 -8.39 10.25 -13.81
N ALA A 91 -9.32 9.58 -13.12
CA ALA A 91 -10.11 10.19 -12.06
C ALA A 91 -9.30 10.41 -10.79
N TYR A 92 -8.33 9.55 -10.49
CA TYR A 92 -7.55 9.64 -9.25
C TYR A 92 -6.86 11.00 -9.10
N GLY A 93 -6.13 11.45 -10.13
CA GLY A 93 -5.39 12.71 -10.09
C GLY A 93 -6.29 13.96 -9.96
N LYS A 94 -7.55 13.88 -10.35
CA LYS A 94 -8.49 15.01 -10.28
C LYS A 94 -9.32 15.00 -9.00
N TYR A 95 -9.82 13.82 -8.63
CA TYR A 95 -10.90 13.67 -7.66
C TYR A 95 -10.59 12.68 -6.52
N GLY A 96 -9.46 11.98 -6.58
CA GLY A 96 -9.04 11.03 -5.55
C GLY A 96 -9.80 9.71 -5.53
N TYR A 97 -10.59 9.38 -6.57
CA TYR A 97 -11.19 8.05 -6.71
C TYR A 97 -10.66 7.25 -7.89
N GLU A 98 -10.64 5.93 -7.73
CA GLU A 98 -10.08 5.00 -8.71
C GLU A 98 -10.63 3.58 -8.50
N ASP A 99 -10.55 2.75 -9.55
CA ASP A 99 -10.95 1.34 -9.50
C ASP A 99 -9.74 0.38 -9.58
N CYS A 100 -10.01 -0.94 -9.61
CA CYS A 100 -8.95 -1.95 -9.62
C CYS A 100 -7.97 -1.82 -10.79
N SER A 101 -8.50 -1.63 -12.00
CA SER A 101 -7.72 -1.54 -13.23
C SER A 101 -7.10 -0.17 -13.42
N GLY A 102 -7.76 0.90 -12.99
CA GLY A 102 -7.20 2.23 -12.97
C GLY A 102 -6.05 2.35 -11.96
N PHE A 103 -6.17 1.76 -10.77
CA PHE A 103 -5.10 1.72 -9.77
C PHE A 103 -3.88 0.95 -10.30
N THR A 104 -4.12 -0.22 -10.90
CA THR A 104 -3.03 -1.02 -11.48
C THR A 104 -2.34 -0.23 -12.61
N ARG A 105 -3.12 0.41 -13.49
CA ARG A 105 -2.58 1.29 -14.54
C ARG A 105 -1.77 2.47 -13.98
N LEU A 106 -2.26 3.12 -12.92
CA LEU A 106 -1.58 4.22 -12.24
C LEU A 106 -0.19 3.79 -11.75
N VAL A 107 -0.12 2.70 -10.99
CA VAL A 107 1.14 2.17 -10.45
C VAL A 107 2.14 1.85 -11.56
N PHE A 108 1.71 1.15 -12.62
CA PHE A 108 2.60 0.80 -13.73
C PHE A 108 2.98 2.03 -14.59
N GLY A 109 2.08 3.02 -14.72
CA GLY A 109 2.30 4.28 -15.42
C GLY A 109 3.40 5.14 -14.80
N ASP A 110 3.56 5.07 -13.47
CA ASP A 110 4.65 5.72 -12.73
C ASP A 110 6.04 5.20 -13.13
N PHE A 111 6.11 4.03 -13.75
CA PHE A 111 7.35 3.45 -14.30
C PHE A 111 7.36 3.42 -15.84
N GLY A 112 6.48 4.20 -16.47
CA GLY A 112 6.44 4.35 -17.92
C GLY A 112 5.92 3.11 -18.67
N TYR A 113 5.05 2.32 -18.06
CA TYR A 113 4.24 1.31 -18.75
C TYR A 113 2.88 1.90 -19.13
N ASN A 114 2.38 1.52 -20.31
CA ASN A 114 1.03 1.84 -20.74
C ASN A 114 0.21 0.55 -20.75
N ILE A 115 -0.63 0.37 -19.73
CA ILE A 115 -1.56 -0.76 -19.63
C ILE A 115 -2.99 -0.24 -19.60
N THR A 116 -3.94 -1.05 -20.05
CA THR A 116 -5.35 -0.66 -20.09
C THR A 116 -5.91 -0.39 -18.69
N GLY A 117 -6.77 0.62 -18.58
CA GLY A 117 -7.57 0.91 -17.40
C GLY A 117 -8.87 0.11 -17.34
N THR A 118 -9.07 -0.86 -18.25
CA THR A 118 -10.29 -1.68 -18.33
C THR A 118 -9.99 -3.12 -17.94
N SER A 119 -10.48 -3.54 -16.77
CA SER A 119 -10.25 -4.88 -16.21
C SER A 119 -10.57 -6.02 -17.19
N SER A 120 -11.69 -5.94 -17.93
CA SER A 120 -12.10 -6.97 -18.89
C SER A 120 -11.09 -7.24 -20.02
N SER A 121 -10.15 -6.32 -20.26
CA SER A 121 -9.13 -6.43 -21.30
C SER A 121 -7.78 -6.98 -20.80
N TYR A 122 -7.66 -7.40 -19.53
CA TYR A 122 -6.37 -7.77 -18.94
C TYR A 122 -5.74 -9.06 -19.50
N ASP A 123 -6.48 -9.87 -20.25
CA ASP A 123 -5.89 -10.96 -21.04
C ASP A 123 -4.96 -10.47 -22.16
N SER A 124 -5.01 -9.19 -22.52
CA SER A 124 -4.05 -8.54 -23.43
C SER A 124 -2.84 -7.91 -22.73
N VAL A 125 -2.86 -7.78 -21.40
CA VAL A 125 -1.81 -7.08 -20.64
C VAL A 125 -0.64 -8.01 -20.37
N GLY A 126 0.55 -7.65 -20.83
CA GLY A 126 1.76 -8.47 -20.65
C GLY A 126 1.60 -9.89 -21.21
N THR A 127 2.27 -10.86 -20.60
CA THR A 127 2.22 -12.28 -20.99
C THR A 127 1.57 -13.12 -19.89
N LYS A 128 0.79 -14.15 -20.25
CA LYS A 128 0.23 -15.07 -19.26
C LYS A 128 1.35 -15.83 -18.54
N VAL A 129 1.32 -15.88 -17.21
CA VAL A 129 2.25 -16.70 -16.43
C VAL A 129 1.78 -18.15 -16.47
N ALA A 130 2.52 -19.00 -17.18
CA ALA A 130 2.22 -20.41 -17.28
C ALA A 130 2.30 -21.12 -15.92
N GLY A 131 1.48 -22.15 -15.73
CA GLY A 131 1.49 -22.99 -14.52
C GLY A 131 0.73 -22.42 -13.31
N VAL A 132 0.38 -21.14 -13.29
CA VAL A 132 -0.39 -20.54 -12.20
C VAL A 132 -1.88 -20.85 -12.37
N GLY A 133 -2.49 -21.42 -11.33
CA GLY A 133 -3.88 -21.88 -11.36
C GLY A 133 -4.54 -21.81 -10.00
N LYS A 134 -5.68 -22.49 -9.88
CA LYS A 134 -6.43 -22.67 -8.63
C LYS A 134 -6.85 -24.13 -8.49
N LYS A 135 -6.91 -24.62 -7.26
CA LYS A 135 -7.48 -25.93 -6.92
C LYS A 135 -8.28 -25.85 -5.62
N LYS A 136 -9.21 -26.78 -5.43
CA LYS A 136 -9.96 -26.93 -4.18
C LYS A 136 -9.34 -28.04 -3.35
N VAL A 137 -8.97 -27.75 -2.10
CA VAL A 137 -8.41 -28.70 -1.12
C VAL A 137 -9.25 -28.59 0.14
N ASP A 138 -9.82 -29.70 0.61
CA ASP A 138 -10.67 -29.76 1.80
C ASP A 138 -11.77 -28.68 1.81
N GLY A 139 -12.44 -28.52 0.67
CA GLY A 139 -13.52 -27.56 0.50
C GLY A 139 -13.08 -26.10 0.33
N LYS A 140 -11.79 -25.77 0.46
CA LYS A 140 -11.23 -24.41 0.35
C LYS A 140 -10.42 -24.23 -0.93
N TRP A 141 -10.58 -23.09 -1.58
CA TRP A 141 -9.76 -22.74 -2.74
C TRP A 141 -8.34 -22.33 -2.34
N GLN A 142 -7.37 -22.72 -3.17
CA GLN A 142 -5.96 -22.38 -3.04
C GLN A 142 -5.39 -22.10 -4.43
N LEU A 143 -4.43 -21.18 -4.54
CA LEU A 143 -3.66 -21.04 -5.78
C LEU A 143 -2.64 -22.16 -5.93
N THR A 144 -2.35 -22.52 -7.18
CA THR A 144 -1.32 -23.49 -7.56
C THR A 144 -0.28 -22.82 -8.44
N GLY A 145 0.92 -23.41 -8.52
CA GLY A 145 1.99 -22.90 -9.38
C GLY A 145 2.56 -21.57 -8.93
N ILE A 146 2.44 -21.24 -7.64
CA ILE A 146 2.83 -19.94 -7.08
C ILE A 146 4.34 -19.68 -7.19
N GLU A 147 5.15 -20.74 -7.33
CA GLU A 147 6.59 -20.66 -7.61
C GLU A 147 6.90 -20.03 -8.98
N ASN A 148 5.92 -20.01 -9.89
CA ASN A 148 6.06 -19.36 -11.19
C ASN A 148 5.76 -17.85 -11.11
N LEU A 149 5.19 -17.35 -10.01
CA LEU A 149 4.88 -15.94 -9.81
C LEU A 149 6.13 -15.14 -9.40
N ARG A 150 6.12 -13.85 -9.72
CA ARG A 150 7.15 -12.88 -9.35
C ARG A 150 6.50 -11.60 -8.87
N ILE A 151 7.11 -10.93 -7.89
CA ILE A 151 6.62 -9.63 -7.41
C ILE A 151 6.40 -8.68 -8.60
N GLY A 152 5.26 -8.00 -8.62
CA GLY A 152 4.82 -7.18 -9.75
C GLY A 152 4.07 -7.92 -10.87
N ASP A 153 3.90 -9.25 -10.82
CA ASP A 153 2.89 -9.90 -11.66
C ASP A 153 1.48 -9.40 -11.30
N ILE A 154 0.55 -9.36 -12.25
CA ILE A 154 -0.82 -8.94 -12.04
C ILE A 154 -1.71 -10.18 -12.00
N LEU A 155 -2.47 -10.37 -10.91
CA LEU A 155 -3.48 -11.42 -10.84
C LEU A 155 -4.83 -10.85 -11.28
N THR A 156 -5.62 -11.68 -11.93
CA THR A 156 -6.93 -11.31 -12.50
C THR A 156 -8.01 -12.23 -11.94
N TRP A 157 -9.20 -11.69 -11.68
CA TRP A 157 -10.38 -12.44 -11.27
C TRP A 157 -11.55 -12.18 -12.21
N GLN A 158 -12.32 -13.22 -12.47
CA GLN A 158 -13.37 -13.23 -13.48
C GLN A 158 -14.76 -13.35 -12.84
N SER A 159 -15.69 -12.51 -13.31
CA SER A 159 -17.14 -12.66 -13.15
C SER A 159 -17.66 -13.70 -14.16
N THR A 160 -18.96 -13.73 -14.49
CA THR A 160 -19.49 -14.77 -15.39
C THR A 160 -18.84 -14.77 -16.79
N ASP A 161 -18.56 -13.59 -17.34
CA ASP A 161 -18.20 -13.41 -18.75
C ASP A 161 -16.99 -12.49 -19.00
N HIS A 162 -16.44 -11.85 -17.97
CA HIS A 162 -15.30 -10.94 -18.10
C HIS A 162 -14.42 -10.92 -16.84
N ILE A 163 -13.16 -10.51 -17.01
CA ILE A 163 -12.29 -10.14 -15.88
C ILE A 163 -12.91 -8.91 -15.21
N SER A 164 -13.32 -9.07 -13.95
CA SER A 164 -13.99 -8.02 -13.17
C SER A 164 -13.10 -7.39 -12.12
N HIS A 165 -11.94 -7.99 -11.83
CA HIS A 165 -11.02 -7.47 -10.83
C HIS A 165 -9.57 -7.81 -11.15
N VAL A 166 -8.64 -6.94 -10.74
CA VAL A 166 -7.19 -7.10 -10.93
C VAL A 166 -6.43 -6.53 -9.73
N ALA A 167 -5.27 -7.12 -9.42
CA ALA A 167 -4.42 -6.69 -8.32
C ALA A 167 -2.95 -7.10 -8.56
N ILE A 168 -2.02 -6.42 -7.90
CA ILE A 168 -0.58 -6.59 -8.07
C ILE A 168 -0.06 -7.61 -7.05
N TYR A 169 0.66 -8.63 -7.52
CA TYR A 169 1.30 -9.63 -6.67
C TYR A 169 2.47 -9.05 -5.89
N MET A 170 2.45 -9.22 -4.57
CA MET A 170 3.48 -8.75 -3.66
C MET A 170 4.45 -9.84 -3.22
N GLY A 171 4.21 -11.10 -3.59
CA GLY A 171 4.95 -12.24 -3.05
C GLY A 171 4.13 -13.04 -2.07
N THR A 172 4.77 -13.57 -1.02
CA THR A 172 4.11 -14.41 -0.03
C THR A 172 4.20 -13.84 1.38
N ASN A 173 3.17 -14.10 2.19
CA ASN A 173 3.21 -13.81 3.62
C ASN A 173 4.13 -14.81 4.36
N ARG A 174 4.25 -14.67 5.68
CA ARG A 174 5.03 -15.58 6.54
C ARG A 174 4.60 -17.05 6.49
N GLU A 175 3.37 -17.33 6.11
CA GLU A 175 2.85 -18.71 5.95
C GLU A 175 3.09 -19.27 4.54
N GLY A 176 3.77 -18.50 3.67
CA GLY A 176 3.99 -18.89 2.28
C GLY A 176 2.77 -18.71 1.38
N LYS A 177 1.68 -18.09 1.86
CA LYS A 177 0.49 -17.84 1.05
C LYS A 177 0.70 -16.64 0.14
N PRO A 178 0.22 -16.69 -1.13
CA PRO A 178 0.33 -15.58 -2.05
C PRO A 178 -0.41 -14.34 -1.53
N VAL A 179 0.16 -13.16 -1.73
CA VAL A 179 -0.39 -11.87 -1.32
C VAL A 179 -0.48 -10.95 -2.53
N VAL A 180 -1.60 -10.26 -2.66
CA VAL A 180 -1.79 -9.19 -3.65
C VAL A 180 -2.15 -7.88 -2.97
N ILE A 181 -1.81 -6.76 -3.61
CA ILE A 181 -2.23 -5.41 -3.26
C ILE A 181 -3.05 -4.82 -4.40
N GLY A 182 -4.16 -4.20 -4.07
CA GLY A 182 -5.08 -3.64 -5.04
C GLY A 182 -6.29 -3.05 -4.35
N THR A 183 -7.34 -2.78 -5.11
CA THR A 183 -8.59 -2.40 -4.48
C THR A 183 -9.19 -3.61 -3.74
N LYS A 184 -9.69 -3.38 -2.54
CA LYS A 184 -10.30 -4.35 -1.64
C LYS A 184 -11.70 -3.81 -1.33
N GLY A 185 -12.69 -4.70 -1.31
CA GLY A 185 -14.12 -4.35 -1.33
C GLY A 185 -14.57 -3.30 -0.31
N GLU A 186 -15.86 -2.95 -0.38
CA GLU A 186 -16.49 -1.74 0.18
C GLU A 186 -16.22 -1.39 1.64
N ASN A 187 -15.57 -2.22 2.45
CA ASN A 187 -15.23 -1.92 3.85
C ASN A 187 -13.84 -1.28 4.04
N ASN A 188 -12.99 -1.23 3.01
CA ASN A 188 -11.71 -0.52 3.10
C ASN A 188 -11.92 0.98 2.78
N PRO A 189 -11.63 1.90 3.73
CA PRO A 189 -11.89 3.33 3.58
C PRO A 189 -10.97 4.02 2.57
N THR A 190 -9.78 3.48 2.29
CA THR A 190 -8.88 3.98 1.24
C THR A 190 -8.99 3.16 -0.03
N ALA A 191 -9.98 2.27 -0.10
CA ALA A 191 -10.22 1.24 -1.11
C ALA A 191 -9.05 0.30 -1.40
N LEU A 192 -7.81 0.65 -1.05
CA LEU A 192 -6.60 -0.13 -1.25
C LEU A 192 -6.26 -0.93 -0.01
N GLY A 193 -5.94 -2.21 -0.22
CA GLY A 193 -5.49 -3.09 0.83
C GLY A 193 -4.81 -4.32 0.26
N THR A 194 -4.42 -5.23 1.15
CA THR A 194 -3.85 -6.53 0.75
C THR A 194 -4.85 -7.66 0.93
N VAL A 195 -4.67 -8.70 0.12
CA VAL A 195 -5.45 -9.94 0.15
C VAL A 195 -4.50 -11.14 0.16
N ASP A 196 -4.67 -12.01 1.15
CA ASP A 196 -3.95 -13.27 1.32
C ASP A 196 -4.88 -14.45 1.69
N GLY A 197 -6.20 -14.21 1.70
CA GLY A 197 -7.25 -15.18 1.97
C GLY A 197 -7.89 -15.74 0.69
N TRP A 198 -7.49 -16.95 0.29
CA TRP A 198 -7.89 -17.56 -0.99
C TRP A 198 -9.06 -18.54 -0.90
N SER A 199 -9.51 -18.90 0.30
CA SER A 199 -10.47 -20.01 0.51
C SER A 199 -11.80 -19.86 -0.23
N TYR A 200 -12.22 -18.63 -0.52
CA TYR A 200 -13.54 -18.28 -1.07
C TYR A 200 -13.41 -17.53 -2.39
N TRP A 201 -14.10 -16.40 -2.54
CA TRP A 201 -14.21 -15.64 -3.79
C TRP A 201 -12.85 -15.41 -4.49
N TRP A 202 -11.82 -15.02 -3.73
CA TRP A 202 -10.48 -14.77 -4.30
C TRP A 202 -9.83 -16.02 -4.90
N GLY A 203 -10.01 -17.21 -4.33
CA GLY A 203 -9.51 -18.43 -4.97
C GLY A 203 -10.47 -18.95 -6.04
N GLU A 204 -11.78 -18.88 -5.80
CA GLU A 204 -12.80 -19.37 -6.72
C GLU A 204 -12.81 -18.58 -8.03
N LYS A 205 -12.73 -17.25 -7.98
CA LYS A 205 -12.81 -16.38 -9.15
C LYS A 205 -11.46 -16.09 -9.79
N PHE A 206 -10.36 -16.62 -9.24
CA PHE A 206 -9.05 -16.47 -9.86
C PHE A 206 -9.09 -16.96 -11.31
N HIS A 207 -8.67 -16.10 -12.24
CA HIS A 207 -8.69 -16.36 -13.68
C HIS A 207 -7.28 -16.69 -14.20
N SER A 208 -6.34 -15.78 -13.98
CA SER A 208 -4.98 -15.89 -14.50
C SER A 208 -4.00 -14.97 -13.77
N ALA A 209 -2.71 -15.16 -14.05
CA ALA A 209 -1.66 -14.21 -13.73
C ALA A 209 -1.01 -13.70 -15.01
N ARG A 210 -0.66 -12.40 -15.03
CA ARG A 210 -0.11 -11.66 -16.15
C ARG A 210 1.22 -11.03 -15.75
N ARG A 211 2.26 -11.20 -16.58
CA ARG A 211 3.60 -10.65 -16.38
C ARG A 211 3.86 -9.51 -17.35
N VAL A 212 4.00 -8.31 -16.79
CA VAL A 212 4.34 -7.10 -17.54
C VAL A 212 5.84 -6.81 -17.46
N LEU A 213 6.45 -7.08 -16.30
CA LEU A 213 7.85 -6.76 -16.05
C LEU A 213 8.80 -7.79 -16.68
N PRO A 214 9.89 -7.36 -17.36
CA PRO A 214 10.88 -8.27 -17.92
C PRO A 214 11.76 -8.90 -16.83
N ASN A 215 12.52 -9.94 -17.16
CA ASN A 215 13.45 -10.58 -16.20
C ASN A 215 14.44 -9.59 -15.57
N ALA A 216 14.92 -8.61 -16.35
CA ALA A 216 15.83 -7.56 -15.88
C ALA A 216 15.24 -6.68 -14.76
N ALA A 217 13.92 -6.70 -14.56
CA ALA A 217 13.25 -5.96 -13.50
C ALA A 217 13.56 -6.51 -12.09
N LEU A 218 14.12 -7.73 -11.98
CA LEU A 218 14.57 -8.32 -10.72
C LEU A 218 16.03 -8.03 -10.38
N SER A 219 16.80 -7.45 -11.30
CA SER A 219 18.22 -7.13 -11.10
C SER A 219 18.56 -5.65 -11.24
N GLY A 220 17.62 -4.84 -11.74
CA GLY A 220 17.78 -3.39 -11.83
C GLY A 220 16.51 -2.71 -12.33
N MET A 221 16.67 -1.50 -12.87
CA MET A 221 15.54 -0.68 -13.34
C MET A 221 15.04 -1.04 -14.75
N ALA A 222 15.68 -1.99 -15.44
CA ALA A 222 15.30 -2.43 -16.79
C ALA A 222 15.08 -1.28 -17.80
N GLY A 223 15.91 -0.23 -17.72
CA GLY A 223 15.81 0.96 -18.58
C GLY A 223 14.60 1.86 -18.30
N LYS A 224 13.86 1.62 -17.20
CA LYS A 224 12.75 2.47 -16.75
C LYS A 224 13.23 3.50 -15.74
N THR A 225 12.46 4.57 -15.62
CA THR A 225 12.62 5.61 -14.60
C THR A 225 11.38 5.63 -13.71
N GLU A 226 11.56 6.01 -12.45
CA GLU A 226 10.47 6.22 -11.51
C GLU A 226 9.99 7.68 -11.58
N LYS A 227 8.71 7.90 -11.87
CA LYS A 227 8.08 9.22 -11.83
C LYS A 227 7.59 9.53 -10.42
N ALA A 228 7.37 10.82 -10.13
CA ALA A 228 6.67 11.23 -8.91
C ALA A 228 5.29 10.56 -8.83
N PRO A 229 4.83 10.13 -7.64
CA PRO A 229 3.48 9.64 -7.47
C PRO A 229 2.48 10.74 -7.76
N VAL A 230 1.35 10.36 -8.35
CA VAL A 230 0.25 11.28 -8.62
C VAL A 230 -0.38 11.69 -7.30
N ILE A 231 -0.49 13.01 -7.09
CA ILE A 231 -1.22 13.58 -5.96
C ILE A 231 -2.55 14.14 -6.48
N PRO A 232 -3.69 13.66 -5.97
CA PRO A 232 -5.00 14.21 -6.30
C PRO A 232 -5.11 15.73 -6.07
N GLN A 233 -5.72 16.44 -7.02
CA GLN A 233 -6.07 17.86 -6.88
C GLN A 233 -7.16 18.10 -5.83
N SER A 234 -8.01 17.11 -5.62
CA SER A 234 -9.05 17.12 -4.58
C SER A 234 -9.23 15.71 -4.02
N TYR A 235 -9.73 15.64 -2.79
CA TYR A 235 -9.94 14.39 -2.07
C TYR A 235 -11.37 14.31 -1.52
N VAL A 236 -12.01 13.16 -1.70
CA VAL A 236 -13.20 12.80 -0.93
C VAL A 236 -12.82 12.47 0.52
N LEU A 237 -11.75 11.68 0.71
CA LEU A 237 -11.09 11.44 1.99
C LEU A 237 -9.78 12.24 2.04
N PRO A 238 -9.74 13.42 2.70
CA PRO A 238 -8.52 14.22 2.78
C PRO A 238 -7.38 13.46 3.47
N PRO A 239 -6.11 13.81 3.19
CA PRO A 239 -4.97 13.25 3.92
C PRO A 239 -5.09 13.43 5.43
N GLN A 240 -4.93 12.34 6.18
CA GLN A 240 -4.98 12.29 7.64
C GLN A 240 -3.59 12.40 8.30
N LYS A 241 -2.54 12.39 7.48
CA LYS A 241 -1.16 12.74 7.81
C LYS A 241 -0.58 13.51 6.62
N ALA A 242 0.54 14.20 6.86
CA ALA A 242 1.29 14.82 5.79
C ALA A 242 1.69 13.76 4.75
N VAL A 243 1.37 14.02 3.48
CA VAL A 243 1.83 13.18 2.37
C VAL A 243 3.33 13.39 2.21
N PRO A 244 4.16 12.33 2.22
CA PRO A 244 5.60 12.48 2.07
C PRO A 244 5.97 13.21 0.79
N ALA A 245 6.87 14.19 0.89
CA ALA A 245 7.42 14.83 -0.29
C ALA A 245 8.18 13.80 -1.14
N TRP A 246 7.95 13.81 -2.45
CA TRP A 246 8.69 12.93 -3.34
C TRP A 246 10.11 13.48 -3.53
N THR A 247 11.10 12.72 -3.06
CA THR A 247 12.50 12.97 -3.35
C THR A 247 12.94 11.94 -4.38
N ASN A 248 13.43 12.44 -5.51
CA ASN A 248 13.89 11.61 -6.61
C ASN A 248 15.17 10.89 -6.17
N SER A 249 15.04 9.70 -5.59
CA SER A 249 16.17 8.91 -5.10
C SER A 249 16.82 8.16 -6.27
N SER A 250 17.34 8.93 -7.24
CA SER A 250 18.32 8.45 -8.23
C SER A 250 19.76 8.68 -7.77
N VAL A 251 19.99 9.17 -6.55
CA VAL A 251 21.30 9.15 -5.93
C VAL A 251 21.47 7.83 -5.20
N GLN A 252 22.15 6.91 -5.88
CA GLN A 252 23.02 5.87 -5.34
C GLN A 252 23.29 6.09 -3.84
N GLN A 253 22.74 5.23 -2.97
CA GLN A 253 23.22 5.11 -1.59
C GLN A 253 24.65 4.57 -1.67
N SER A 254 25.60 5.48 -1.89
CA SER A 254 27.00 5.26 -1.55
C SER A 254 27.03 4.95 -0.07
N GLN A 255 27.47 3.74 0.27
CA GLN A 255 27.96 3.40 1.60
C GLN A 255 28.88 4.53 2.07
N PRO A 256 28.72 5.05 3.30
CA PRO A 256 29.78 5.86 3.89
C PRO A 256 31.03 4.99 3.98
N ALA A 257 32.09 5.44 3.31
CA ALA A 257 33.42 4.88 3.42
C ALA A 257 33.92 5.00 4.87
N ALA A 258 34.68 3.99 5.31
CA ALA A 258 35.35 3.99 6.59
C ALA A 258 36.27 5.21 6.72
N GLN A 259 36.18 5.92 7.85
CA GLN A 259 37.20 6.86 8.30
C GLN A 259 37.63 6.47 9.71
N GLN A 260 38.93 6.18 9.83
CA GLN A 260 39.70 6.10 11.08
C GLN A 260 40.52 7.41 11.23
N PRO A 261 41.08 7.71 12.41
CA PRO A 261 40.74 8.92 13.16
C PRO A 261 41.80 10.03 13.06
N GLU A 262 41.37 11.28 13.23
CA GLU A 262 42.25 12.38 13.66
C GLU A 262 41.84 12.89 15.05
N ILE A 263 42.85 13.38 15.77
CA ILE A 263 42.96 13.46 17.23
C ILE A 263 42.90 14.94 17.66
N VAL A 264 41.95 15.29 18.57
CA VAL A 264 42.00 16.26 19.73
C VAL A 264 42.18 17.77 19.40
N ASN A 265 41.59 18.80 20.04
CA ASN A 265 40.55 19.15 21.04
C ASN A 265 40.57 20.72 21.13
N PRO A 266 39.83 21.42 22.02
CA PRO A 266 38.42 21.31 22.40
C PRO A 266 37.73 22.70 22.30
N ASP A 267 36.39 22.74 22.22
CA ASP A 267 35.65 23.61 23.14
C ASP A 267 34.18 23.19 23.26
N ASN A 268 33.66 23.47 24.43
CA ASN A 268 32.63 22.75 25.18
C ASN A 268 31.21 23.26 24.87
N GLU A 269 30.36 22.43 24.27
CA GLU A 269 28.90 22.51 24.43
C GLU A 269 28.35 21.10 24.71
N GLN A 270 27.68 20.92 25.84
CA GLN A 270 27.13 19.64 26.30
C GLN A 270 25.99 19.18 25.37
N GLN A 271 26.33 18.34 24.38
CA GLN A 271 25.37 17.56 23.60
C GLN A 271 24.87 16.39 24.47
N SER A 272 23.64 16.48 24.98
CA SER A 272 22.98 15.33 25.60
C SER A 272 22.59 14.34 24.49
N GLU A 273 23.19 13.15 24.47
CA GLU A 273 22.80 12.04 23.59
C GLU A 273 21.29 11.77 23.69
N LYS A 274 20.59 11.74 22.55
CA LYS A 274 19.14 11.52 22.54
C LYS A 274 18.87 10.03 22.45
N GLN A 275 17.94 9.57 23.28
CA GLN A 275 17.49 8.18 23.26
C GLN A 275 16.19 8.04 22.47
N TYR A 276 16.07 6.93 21.74
CA TYR A 276 14.88 6.59 20.95
C TYR A 276 14.41 5.17 21.26
N VAL A 277 13.10 4.96 21.24
CA VAL A 277 12.48 3.64 21.22
C VAL A 277 12.19 3.28 19.77
N VAL A 278 12.60 2.07 19.36
CA VAL A 278 12.29 1.48 18.06
C VAL A 278 11.64 0.12 18.25
N THR A 279 10.94 -0.38 17.22
CA THR A 279 10.41 -1.74 17.24
C THR A 279 11.49 -2.75 16.85
N ARG A 280 11.42 -3.95 17.43
CA ARG A 280 12.30 -5.07 17.06
C ARG A 280 11.77 -5.88 15.88
N LYS A 281 10.45 -6.01 15.79
CA LYS A 281 9.73 -6.78 14.77
C LYS A 281 8.37 -6.13 14.55
N GLY A 282 7.97 -5.98 13.27
CA GLY A 282 6.67 -5.39 12.93
C GLY A 282 6.44 -4.03 13.60
N TRP A 283 5.26 -3.84 14.17
CA TRP A 283 4.85 -2.59 14.81
C TRP A 283 4.47 -2.81 16.28
N VAL A 284 4.41 -1.72 17.05
CA VAL A 284 4.01 -1.73 18.46
C VAL A 284 2.97 -0.64 18.72
N SER A 285 1.89 -0.98 19.42
CA SER A 285 0.83 -0.04 19.79
C SER A 285 1.36 1.14 20.62
N LEU A 286 0.93 2.34 20.24
CA LEU A 286 1.05 3.56 21.03
C LEU A 286 -0.27 3.78 21.78
N LYS A 287 -0.20 3.96 23.10
CA LYS A 287 -1.33 4.10 24.01
C LYS A 287 -1.50 5.53 24.51
N ALA A 288 -2.73 5.93 24.81
CA ALA A 288 -3.05 7.24 25.38
C ALA A 288 -2.51 7.42 26.82
N SER A 289 -2.43 6.32 27.58
CA SER A 289 -1.90 6.28 28.95
C SER A 289 -1.05 5.03 29.19
N ALA A 290 -0.28 5.00 30.28
CA ALA A 290 0.60 3.89 30.68
C ALA A 290 -0.17 2.66 31.19
N SER A 291 -1.14 2.17 30.41
CA SER A 291 -1.98 1.02 30.73
C SER A 291 -2.29 0.21 29.46
N SER A 292 -2.34 -1.12 29.61
CA SER A 292 -2.72 -2.04 28.53
C SER A 292 -4.18 -1.87 28.12
N SER A 293 -5.06 -1.47 29.07
CA SER A 293 -6.48 -1.17 28.83
C SER A 293 -6.73 0.21 28.21
N SER A 294 -5.68 1.04 28.07
CA SER A 294 -5.80 2.37 27.49
C SER A 294 -6.09 2.31 25.98
N THR A 295 -6.74 3.35 25.47
CA THR A 295 -7.01 3.54 24.04
C THR A 295 -5.71 3.52 23.25
N THR A 296 -5.70 2.74 22.16
CA THR A 296 -4.62 2.79 21.17
C THR A 296 -4.79 4.06 20.34
N VAL A 297 -3.79 4.93 20.35
CA VAL A 297 -3.79 6.24 19.67
C VAL A 297 -2.87 6.29 18.45
N GLY A 298 -2.17 5.20 18.19
CA GLY A 298 -1.26 5.06 17.05
C GLY A 298 -0.46 3.77 17.16
N ARG A 299 0.49 3.60 16.25
CA ARG A 299 1.44 2.47 16.23
C ARG A 299 2.79 2.99 15.76
N LEU A 300 3.86 2.51 16.38
CA LEU A 300 5.22 2.71 15.90
C LEU A 300 5.56 1.56 14.96
N GLN A 301 5.94 1.83 13.72
CA GLN A 301 6.26 0.83 12.70
C GLN A 301 7.74 0.41 12.76
N LEU A 302 8.07 -0.68 12.07
CA LEU A 302 9.46 -1.12 11.91
C LEU A 302 10.27 -0.08 11.13
N GLY A 303 11.36 0.40 11.72
CA GLY A 303 12.21 1.45 11.15
C GLY A 303 11.83 2.87 11.59
N GLU A 304 10.66 3.06 12.21
CA GLU A 304 10.31 4.34 12.85
C GLU A 304 10.96 4.46 14.23
N LYS A 305 11.22 5.71 14.62
CA LYS A 305 11.81 6.08 15.92
C LYS A 305 10.81 6.92 16.71
N ALA A 306 10.66 6.61 17.99
CA ALA A 306 9.95 7.44 18.95
C ALA A 306 10.94 8.02 19.95
N GLU A 307 11.01 9.33 20.11
CA GLU A 307 11.92 9.98 21.06
C GLU A 307 11.55 9.55 22.47
N LEU A 308 12.50 8.96 23.20
CA LEU A 308 12.29 8.49 24.56
C LEU A 308 12.30 9.69 25.50
N ILE A 309 11.15 9.96 26.14
CA ILE A 309 11.06 11.01 27.16
C ILE A 309 11.51 10.44 28.50
N LYS A 310 10.91 9.32 28.92
CA LYS A 310 11.29 8.57 30.13
C LYS A 310 10.68 7.18 30.16
N LYS A 311 11.18 6.33 31.05
CA LYS A 311 10.49 5.12 31.47
C LYS A 311 9.39 5.49 32.47
N ALA A 312 8.12 5.38 32.07
CA ALA A 312 6.98 5.77 32.90
C ALA A 312 6.74 4.76 34.04
N ASN A 313 6.92 3.46 33.75
CA ASN A 313 6.94 2.38 34.73
C ASN A 313 7.62 1.13 34.13
N ASN A 314 7.53 -0.02 34.81
CA ASN A 314 8.15 -1.26 34.35
C ASN A 314 7.62 -1.78 33.01
N TYR A 315 6.43 -1.37 32.58
CA TYR A 315 5.75 -1.86 31.39
C TYR A 315 5.66 -0.84 30.25
N TRP A 316 5.89 0.45 30.54
CA TRP A 316 5.64 1.56 29.62
C TRP A 316 6.79 2.56 29.56
N TYR A 317 7.24 2.87 28.35
CA TYR A 317 7.96 4.09 28.03
C TYR A 317 6.96 5.20 27.70
N GLN A 318 7.27 6.41 28.13
CA GLN A 318 6.66 7.63 27.63
C GLN A 318 7.54 8.17 26.50
N VAL A 319 6.95 8.32 25.33
CA VAL A 319 7.65 8.69 24.10
C VAL A 319 6.96 9.84 23.38
N LYS A 320 7.73 10.58 22.59
CA LYS A 320 7.22 11.63 21.71
C LYS A 320 7.17 11.12 20.27
N VAL A 321 5.98 11.16 19.66
CA VAL A 321 5.75 10.78 18.25
C VAL A 321 4.91 11.87 17.61
N ASN A 322 5.38 12.46 16.52
CA ASN A 322 4.70 13.55 15.80
C ASN A 322 4.25 14.70 16.73
N GLY A 323 5.12 15.10 17.66
CA GLY A 323 4.85 16.16 18.63
C GLY A 323 3.91 15.78 19.79
N LYS A 324 3.30 14.59 19.78
CA LYS A 324 2.40 14.12 20.83
C LYS A 324 3.10 13.16 21.78
N THR A 325 2.74 13.26 23.05
CA THR A 325 3.21 12.37 24.11
C THR A 325 2.30 11.16 24.23
N VAL A 326 2.86 9.96 24.03
CA VAL A 326 2.15 8.68 24.03
C VAL A 326 2.96 7.62 24.77
N TYR A 327 2.37 6.43 24.98
CA TYR A 327 3.01 5.35 25.74
C TYR A 327 3.23 4.11 24.88
N ILE A 328 4.40 3.49 24.99
CA ILE A 328 4.79 2.29 24.23
C ILE A 328 5.39 1.24 25.18
N THR A 329 5.20 -0.05 24.90
CA THR A 329 5.65 -1.10 25.84
C THR A 329 7.18 -1.13 26.01
N THR A 330 7.63 -1.42 27.23
CA THR A 330 9.04 -1.71 27.56
C THR A 330 9.47 -3.13 27.21
N ASN A 331 8.53 -4.00 26.85
CA ASN A 331 8.80 -5.42 26.63
C ASN A 331 9.83 -5.60 25.51
N SER A 332 10.99 -6.12 25.90
CA SER A 332 12.18 -6.29 25.05
C SER A 332 11.98 -7.29 23.92
N THR A 333 10.86 -8.02 23.89
CA THR A 333 10.44 -8.81 22.72
C THR A 333 10.04 -7.89 21.56
N TYR A 334 9.42 -6.75 21.86
CA TYR A 334 8.76 -5.87 20.89
C TYR A 334 9.52 -4.57 20.65
N THR A 335 10.16 -4.01 21.67
CA THR A 335 10.86 -2.72 21.59
C THR A 335 12.33 -2.85 21.99
N LYS A 336 13.14 -1.90 21.53
CA LYS A 336 14.48 -1.65 22.05
C LYS A 336 14.74 -0.14 22.13
N VAL A 337 15.56 0.26 23.09
CA VAL A 337 16.07 1.62 23.18
C VAL A 337 17.40 1.68 22.42
N ILE A 338 17.60 2.75 21.67
CA ILE A 338 18.86 3.08 20.99
C ILE A 338 19.28 4.50 21.39
N THR A 339 20.58 4.78 21.32
CA THR A 339 21.16 6.09 21.59
C THR A 339 21.74 6.66 20.30
N GLU A 340 21.53 7.95 20.06
CA GLU A 340 22.07 8.70 18.94
C GLU A 340 22.63 10.06 19.36
#